data_AF-A0A849HHD2-F1
#
_entry.id   AF-A0A849HHD2-F1
#
_cell.length_a   1.000
_cell.length_b   1.000
_cell.length_c   1.000
_cell.angle_alpha   90.00
_cell.angle_beta   90.00
_cell.angle_gamma   90.00
#
_symmetry.space_group_name_H-M   'P 1'
#
loop_
_entity.id
_entity.type
_entity.pdbx_description
1 polymer ?
#
loop_
_entity_poly.entity_id
_entity_poly.type
_entity_poly.pdbx_seq_one_letter_code
_entity_poly.pdbx_strand_id
1 'polypeptide(L)'
;MSGTSWGDRPSYKVRGKAFVIYREPRPDADDEATGERMDDVVVFSTPDDETKRALIESDGPWFTTPHFDGYRAVLLRLRNLGAVTRDELAEVVTDAWLARAPERLAKEFLAEGSGG
;
A
#
# COMPACT_ATOMS: atom_id res chain seq x y z
N MET A 1 25.04 22.18 9.80
CA MET A 1 23.87 21.76 10.59
C MET A 1 22.97 20.94 9.68
N SER A 2 22.95 19.62 9.81
CA SER A 2 22.15 18.71 9.00
C SER A 2 20.76 18.56 9.63
N GLY A 3 19.74 19.12 8.97
CA GLY A 3 18.34 18.88 9.31
C GLY A 3 17.79 17.77 8.42
N THR A 4 17.72 16.54 8.92
CA THR A 4 16.86 15.51 8.33
C THR A 4 15.52 15.56 9.04
N SER A 5 14.63 16.45 8.59
CA SER A 5 13.22 16.33 8.94
C SER A 5 12.62 15.20 8.09
N TRP A 6 12.72 13.97 8.55
CA TRP A 6 11.79 12.93 8.10
C TRP A 6 10.45 13.21 8.79
N GLY A 7 9.64 14.09 8.20
CA GLY A 7 8.49 14.68 8.90
C GLY A 7 7.29 15.02 8.04
N ASP A 8 7.18 14.47 6.81
CA ASP A 8 6.00 14.67 5.96
C ASP A 8 5.87 13.58 4.88
N ARG A 9 5.80 12.30 5.28
CA ARG A 9 5.63 11.22 4.27
C ARG A 9 4.15 11.19 3.83
N PRO A 10 3.84 11.44 2.53
CA PRO A 10 2.49 11.78 2.10
C PRO A 10 1.55 10.58 2.12
N SER A 11 0.47 10.65 2.90
CA SER A 11 -0.62 9.67 2.76
C SER A 11 -1.56 10.09 1.63
N TYR A 12 -1.83 9.18 0.72
CA TYR A 12 -2.85 9.39 -0.31
C TYR A 12 -4.22 9.09 0.28
N LYS A 13 -5.15 10.04 0.11
CA LYS A 13 -6.49 9.97 0.71
C LYS A 13 -7.57 10.23 -0.32
N VAL A 14 -8.69 9.53 -0.18
CA VAL A 14 -9.94 9.82 -0.88
C VAL A 14 -10.97 10.24 0.15
N ARG A 15 -11.46 11.49 0.03
CA ARG A 15 -12.48 12.05 0.94
C ARG A 15 -12.11 11.87 2.43
N GLY A 16 -10.83 12.10 2.75
CA GLY A 16 -10.29 12.00 4.12
C GLY A 16 -9.89 10.59 4.56
N LYS A 17 -10.22 9.54 3.80
CA LYS A 17 -9.83 8.15 4.09
C LYS A 17 -8.52 7.81 3.39
N ALA A 18 -7.50 7.43 4.14
CA ALA A 18 -6.21 7.01 3.58
C ALA A 18 -6.30 5.64 2.92
N PHE A 19 -5.64 5.49 1.78
CA PHE A 19 -5.59 4.23 1.03
C PHE A 19 -4.16 3.79 0.66
N VAL A 20 -3.22 4.73 0.51
CA VAL A 20 -1.78 4.46 0.44
C VAL A 20 -1.07 5.30 1.50
N ILE A 21 -0.26 4.65 2.35
CA ILE A 21 0.36 5.28 3.52
C ILE A 21 1.84 4.91 3.57
N TYR A 22 2.72 5.90 3.54
CA TYR A 22 4.11 5.68 3.90
C TYR A 22 4.21 5.49 5.41
N ARG A 23 4.84 4.40 5.80
CA ARG A 23 4.95 4.00 7.19
C ARG A 23 6.25 4.53 7.79
N GLU A 24 6.19 4.94 9.04
CA GLU A 24 7.40 5.12 9.85
C GLU A 24 7.99 3.74 10.22
N PRO A 25 9.29 3.66 10.53
CA PRO A 25 9.86 2.45 11.10
C PRO A 25 9.12 2.03 12.37
N ARG A 26 8.71 0.76 12.46
CA ARG A 26 7.95 0.23 13.61
C ARG A 26 8.51 -1.13 14.05
N PRO A 27 8.32 -1.52 15.33
CA PRO A 27 8.91 -2.75 15.89
C PRO A 27 8.40 -4.06 15.28
N ASP A 28 7.33 -4.04 14.50
CA ASP A 28 6.77 -5.23 13.83
C ASP A 28 7.34 -5.44 12.42
N ALA A 29 8.27 -4.59 11.97
CA ALA A 29 8.87 -4.65 10.65
C ALA A 29 10.39 -4.43 10.73
N ASP A 30 11.11 -5.51 11.00
CA ASP A 30 12.58 -5.56 10.93
C ASP A 30 13.02 -6.27 9.64
N ASP A 31 14.04 -5.74 8.98
CA ASP A 31 14.69 -6.39 7.83
C ASP A 31 15.46 -7.61 8.32
N GLU A 32 15.04 -8.81 7.92
CA GLU A 32 15.66 -10.07 8.36
C GLU A 32 17.16 -10.16 8.02
N ALA A 33 17.62 -9.47 6.96
CA ALA A 33 19.01 -9.50 6.55
C ALA A 33 19.91 -8.58 7.39
N THR A 34 19.38 -7.45 7.87
CA THR A 34 20.18 -6.45 8.61
C THR A 34 19.85 -6.37 10.09
N GLY A 35 18.68 -6.87 10.50
CA GLY A 35 18.11 -6.70 11.85
C GLY A 35 17.65 -5.27 12.15
N GLU A 36 17.68 -4.37 11.16
CA GLU A 36 17.26 -2.98 11.33
C GLU A 36 15.78 -2.80 11.00
N ARG A 37 15.14 -1.81 11.64
CA ARG A 37 13.75 -1.47 11.33
C ARG A 37 13.64 -0.99 9.89
N MET A 38 12.67 -1.53 9.17
CA MET A 38 12.38 -1.08 7.80
C MET A 38 11.87 0.37 7.83
N ASP A 39 12.59 1.27 7.15
CA ASP A 39 12.25 2.69 7.06
C ASP A 39 11.57 3.08 5.74
N ASP A 40 11.37 2.11 4.85
CA ASP A 40 10.94 2.28 3.46
C ASP A 40 9.64 1.55 3.13
N VAL A 41 8.80 1.26 4.14
CA VAL A 41 7.53 0.53 3.97
C VAL A 41 6.39 1.45 3.53
N VAL A 42 5.63 1.01 2.54
CA VAL A 42 4.37 1.60 2.09
C VAL A 42 3.24 0.60 2.31
N VAL A 43 2.13 1.08 2.85
CA VAL A 43 0.90 0.33 3.12
C VAL A 43 -0.12 0.65 2.03
N PHE A 44 -0.74 -0.37 1.44
CA PHE A 44 -1.82 -0.26 0.47
C PHE A 44 -3.06 -0.93 1.05
N SER A 45 -4.20 -0.24 1.07
CA SER A 45 -5.48 -0.88 1.43
C SER A 45 -5.85 -1.92 0.37
N THR A 46 -6.56 -2.97 0.77
CA THR A 46 -7.14 -3.96 -0.15
C THR A 46 -8.67 -3.97 -0.04
N PRO A 47 -9.41 -4.42 -1.06
CA PRO A 47 -10.87 -4.57 -0.98
C PRO A 47 -11.28 -5.51 0.15
N ASP A 48 -10.57 -6.64 0.25
CA ASP A 48 -10.79 -7.73 1.18
C ASP A 48 -9.49 -8.46 1.55
N ASP A 49 -9.61 -9.44 2.45
CA ASP A 49 -8.49 -10.29 2.88
C ASP A 49 -8.06 -11.28 1.80
N GLU A 50 -8.95 -11.66 0.88
CA GLU A 50 -8.62 -12.59 -0.21
C GLU A 50 -7.66 -11.93 -1.19
N THR A 51 -7.94 -10.69 -1.59
CA THR A 51 -7.06 -9.86 -2.42
C THR A 51 -5.70 -9.67 -1.77
N LYS A 52 -5.67 -9.42 -0.44
CA LYS A 52 -4.43 -9.32 0.32
C LYS A 52 -3.61 -10.63 0.22
N ARG A 53 -4.25 -11.78 0.44
CA ARG A 53 -3.57 -13.09 0.37
C ARG A 53 -3.04 -13.36 -1.02
N ALA A 54 -3.84 -13.13 -2.06
CA ALA A 54 -3.43 -13.31 -3.44
C ALA A 54 -2.19 -12.49 -3.81
N LEU A 55 -2.09 -11.23 -3.35
CA LEU A 55 -0.90 -10.40 -3.56
C LEU A 55 0.34 -10.97 -2.84
N ILE A 56 0.18 -11.43 -1.59
CA ILE A 56 1.29 -12.02 -0.81
C ILE A 56 1.75 -13.36 -1.38
N GLU A 57 0.84 -14.14 -1.95
CA GLU A 57 1.11 -15.45 -2.55
C GLU A 57 1.60 -15.35 -4.01
N SER A 58 1.57 -14.16 -4.60
CA SER A 58 2.08 -13.89 -5.94
C SER A 58 3.61 -13.82 -5.97
N ASP A 59 4.20 -13.80 -7.16
CA ASP A 59 5.65 -13.64 -7.35
C ASP A 59 6.14 -12.20 -7.06
N GLY A 60 5.23 -11.27 -6.73
CA GLY A 60 5.55 -9.87 -6.46
C GLY A 60 6.19 -9.64 -5.08
N PRO A 61 6.83 -8.47 -4.86
CA PRO A 61 7.51 -8.12 -3.61
C PRO A 61 6.57 -7.72 -2.45
N TRP A 62 5.32 -8.19 -2.49
CA TRP A 62 4.28 -7.85 -1.52
C TRP A 62 4.43 -8.68 -0.26
N PHE A 63 4.17 -8.08 0.90
CA PHE A 63 4.28 -8.79 2.18
C PHE A 63 3.27 -8.28 3.21
N THR A 64 3.23 -8.95 4.36
CA THR A 64 2.48 -8.53 5.56
C THR A 64 3.34 -8.73 6.80
N THR A 65 3.00 -8.07 7.89
CA THR A 65 3.54 -8.34 9.23
C THR A 65 2.41 -8.83 10.15
N PRO A 66 2.72 -9.47 11.30
CA PRO A 66 1.70 -9.89 12.26
C PRO A 66 0.80 -8.75 12.76
N HIS A 67 1.30 -7.50 12.74
CA HIS A 67 0.49 -6.33 13.08
C HIS A 67 -0.69 -6.12 12.12
N PHE A 68 -0.54 -6.54 10.87
CA PHE A 68 -1.56 -6.43 9.83
C PHE A 68 -2.46 -7.67 9.74
N ASP A 69 -2.36 -8.61 10.67
CA ASP A 69 -3.30 -9.73 10.75
C ASP A 69 -4.70 -9.21 11.08
N GLY A 70 -5.69 -9.55 10.24
CA GLY A 70 -7.05 -9.01 10.33
C GLY A 70 -7.23 -7.60 9.74
N TYR A 71 -6.18 -7.02 9.14
CA TYR A 71 -6.27 -5.77 8.38
C TYR A 71 -6.23 -6.04 6.87
N ARG A 72 -7.19 -5.45 6.17
CA ARG A 72 -7.29 -5.38 4.70
C ARG A 72 -6.27 -4.40 4.12
N ALA A 73 -5.00 -4.76 4.23
CA ALA A 73 -3.89 -4.01 3.68
C ALA A 73 -2.67 -4.90 3.43
N VAL A 74 -1.92 -4.57 2.38
CA VAL A 74 -0.66 -5.21 2.00
C VAL A 74 0.48 -4.20 2.06
N LEU A 75 1.71 -4.68 2.21
CA LEU A 75 2.91 -3.88 2.39
C LEU A 75 3.86 -4.07 1.21
N LEU A 76 4.60 -3.01 0.88
CA LEU A 76 5.70 -3.02 -0.08
C LEU A 76 6.87 -2.20 0.47
N ARG A 77 8.09 -2.69 0.25
CA ARG A 77 9.31 -1.89 0.51
C ARG A 77 9.67 -1.11 -0.74
N LEU A 78 9.90 0.19 -0.62
CA LEU A 78 10.22 1.07 -1.76
C LEU A 78 11.47 0.60 -2.50
N ARG A 79 12.47 0.03 -1.81
CA ARG A 79 13.67 -0.52 -2.48
C ARG A 79 13.36 -1.68 -3.43
N ASN A 80 12.23 -2.36 -3.23
CA ASN A 80 11.78 -3.47 -4.08
C ASN A 80 10.77 -3.04 -5.14
N LEU A 81 10.44 -1.74 -5.24
CA LEU A 81 9.46 -1.21 -6.20
C LEU A 81 9.80 -1.57 -7.65
N GLY A 82 11.09 -1.71 -7.98
CA GLY A 82 11.53 -2.10 -9.32
C GLY A 82 11.15 -3.54 -9.73
N ALA A 83 10.69 -4.37 -8.79
CA ALA A 83 10.15 -5.70 -9.07
C ALA A 83 8.63 -5.70 -9.34
N VAL A 84 7.95 -4.56 -9.19
CA VAL A 84 6.53 -4.40 -9.49
C VAL A 84 6.39 -3.72 -10.86
N THR A 85 5.56 -4.26 -11.74
CA THR A 85 5.28 -3.57 -13.01
C THR A 85 4.46 -2.31 -12.78
N ARG A 86 4.51 -1.36 -13.71
CA ARG A 86 3.68 -0.14 -13.63
C ARG A 86 2.19 -0.47 -13.59
N ASP A 87 1.76 -1.45 -14.38
CA ASP A 87 0.35 -1.80 -14.52
C ASP A 87 -0.16 -2.53 -13.26
N GLU A 88 0.61 -3.48 -12.73
CA GLU A 88 0.32 -4.13 -11.44
C GLU A 88 0.23 -3.10 -10.30
N LEU A 89 1.19 -2.17 -10.22
CA LEU A 89 1.15 -1.11 -9.21
C LEU A 89 -0.08 -0.21 -9.38
N ALA A 90 -0.46 0.10 -10.62
CA ALA A 90 -1.65 0.89 -10.91
C ALA A 90 -2.93 0.16 -10.49
N GLU A 91 -3.03 -1.15 -10.72
CA GLU A 91 -4.14 -1.99 -10.27
C GLU A 91 -4.24 -1.98 -8.74
N VAL A 92 -3.15 -2.27 -8.02
CA VAL A 92 -3.14 -2.28 -6.54
C VAL A 92 -3.49 -0.92 -5.95
N VAL A 93 -2.99 0.18 -6.53
CA VAL A 93 -3.34 1.55 -6.09
C VAL A 93 -4.81 1.87 -6.38
N THR A 94 -5.34 1.42 -7.52
CA THR A 94 -6.75 1.62 -7.90
C THR A 94 -7.68 0.86 -6.97
N ASP A 95 -7.38 -0.41 -6.68
CA ASP A 95 -8.14 -1.22 -5.73
C ASP A 95 -8.09 -0.65 -4.32
N ALA A 96 -6.92 -0.17 -3.88
CA ALA A 96 -6.78 0.53 -2.61
C ALA A 96 -7.69 1.77 -2.54
N TRP A 97 -7.74 2.56 -3.62
CA TRP A 97 -8.61 3.73 -3.70
C TRP A 97 -10.10 3.32 -3.68
N LEU A 98 -10.50 2.33 -4.48
CA LEU A 98 -11.88 1.83 -4.55
C LEU A 98 -12.36 1.28 -3.20
N ALA A 99 -11.50 0.58 -2.46
CA ALA A 99 -11.79 0.07 -1.13
C ALA A 99 -12.10 1.18 -0.10
N ARG A 100 -11.69 2.43 -0.36
CA ARG A 100 -11.88 3.57 0.55
C ARG A 100 -12.84 4.62 0.01
N ALA A 101 -13.00 4.73 -1.30
CA ALA A 101 -13.83 5.73 -1.96
C ALA A 101 -15.30 5.60 -1.55
N PRO A 102 -16.05 6.72 -1.42
CA PRO A 102 -17.50 6.65 -1.29
C PRO A 102 -18.14 6.02 -2.53
N GLU A 103 -19.21 5.24 -2.34
CA GLU A 103 -19.85 4.44 -3.38
C GLU A 103 -20.18 5.23 -4.66
N ARG A 104 -20.76 6.43 -4.54
CA ARG A 104 -21.08 7.27 -5.71
C ARG A 104 -19.83 7.61 -6.53
N LEU A 105 -18.75 7.98 -5.85
CA LEU A 105 -17.50 8.38 -6.49
C LEU A 105 -16.80 7.16 -7.13
N ALA A 106 -16.84 6.00 -6.48
CA ALA A 106 -16.33 4.75 -7.06
C ALA A 106 -17.11 4.35 -8.32
N LYS A 107 -18.44 4.46 -8.31
CA LYS A 107 -19.28 4.17 -9.48
C LYS A 107 -19.00 5.11 -10.65
N GLU A 108 -18.84 6.41 -10.38
CA GLU A 108 -18.48 7.40 -11.39
C GLU A 108 -17.12 7.06 -12.03
N PHE A 109 -16.10 6.79 -11.22
CA PHE A 109 -14.77 6.40 -11.69
C PHE A 109 -14.78 5.15 -12.57
N LEU A 110 -15.50 4.09 -12.16
CA LEU A 110 -15.59 2.84 -12.92
C LEU A 110 -16.37 2.99 -14.23
N ALA A 111 -17.39 3.87 -14.25
CA ALA A 111 -18.14 4.19 -15.46
C ALA A 111 -17.30 4.96 -16.49
N GLU A 112 -16.44 5.87 -16.03
CA GLU A 112 -15.50 6.62 -16.88
C GLU A 112 -14.39 5.72 -17.44
N GLY A 113 -13.89 4.76 -16.65
CA GLY A 113 -12.84 3.82 -17.06
C GLY A 113 -13.30 2.73 -18.05
N SER A 114 -14.60 2.43 -18.12
CA SER A 114 -15.17 1.43 -19.04
C SER A 114 -15.45 1.96 -20.46
N GLY A 115 -15.09 3.22 -20.74
CA GLY A 115 -15.31 3.89 -22.04
C GLY A 115 -14.07 4.07 -22.92
N GLY A 116 -12.93 3.46 -22.55
CA GLY A 116 -11.66 3.53 -23.28
C GLY A 116 -11.42 2.34 -24.21
#